data_AF-A0A662U2I4-F1
#
_entry.id   AF-A0A662U2I4-F1
#
_cell.length_a   1.000
_cell.length_b   1.000
_cell.length_c   1.000
_cell.angle_alpha   90.00
_cell.angle_beta   90.00
_cell.angle_gamma   90.00
#
_symmetry.space_group_name_H-M   'P 1'
#
loop_
_entity.id
_entity.type
_entity.pdbx_description
1 polymer ?
#
loop_
_entity_poly.entity_id
_entity_poly.type
_entity_poly.pdbx_seq_one_letter_code
_entity_poly.pdbx_strand_id
1 'polypeptide(L)'
;VGNPSVDRVVEKAVNDYDLKAKDAVINLYNNGVSIYNIVRVFSAGLLGRLKERKLVPTRWAITAVDSILCEMLSKKIRRYKPVNSYVVYHATYLGNHFEILLIPSVYSFEMLEVWLPRTVWTKGFSSPIIVENYELWDGKVRRGIDGGYYALKLGILENLYRIRRQALIIAIREIRPEYYAPVGNWHIRESARRMFSKKPEKFSSLAEALTTIGRRLHIDIKDIINSSVLLRNILRQEKITKYLS
;
A
#
# COMPACT_ATOMS: atom_id res chain seq x y z
N VAL A 1 -6.68 7.87 29.20
CA VAL A 1 -6.89 9.33 29.28
C VAL A 1 -7.07 9.83 27.84
N GLY A 2 -8.28 10.27 27.47
CA GLY A 2 -8.64 10.65 26.10
C GLY A 2 -8.09 12.04 25.73
N ASN A 3 -7.84 12.28 24.45
CA ASN A 3 -7.44 13.60 23.95
C ASN A 3 -8.73 14.38 23.60
N PRO A 4 -9.15 15.37 24.41
CA PRO A 4 -10.45 16.04 24.25
C PRO A 4 -10.63 16.72 22.89
N SER A 5 -9.52 17.09 22.24
CA SER A 5 -9.53 17.67 20.90
C SER A 5 -9.97 16.67 19.83
N VAL A 6 -9.54 15.41 19.93
CA VAL A 6 -9.86 14.34 18.97
C VAL A 6 -11.35 13.99 19.06
N ASP A 7 -11.89 13.90 20.27
CA ASP A 7 -13.29 13.58 20.51
C ASP A 7 -14.21 14.67 19.92
N ARG A 8 -13.85 15.95 20.11
CA ARG A 8 -14.60 17.08 19.53
C ARG A 8 -14.62 17.07 18.00
N VAL A 9 -13.53 16.69 17.35
CA VAL A 9 -13.46 16.60 15.88
C VAL A 9 -14.33 15.44 15.37
N VAL A 10 -14.32 14.30 16.07
CA VAL A 10 -15.19 13.16 15.76
C VAL A 10 -16.65 13.53 15.92
N GLU A 11 -17.04 14.13 17.05
CA GLU A 11 -18.41 14.58 17.30
C GLU A 11 -18.89 15.56 16.21
N LYS A 12 -18.05 16.52 15.84
CA LYS A 12 -18.38 17.47 14.77
C LYS A 12 -18.65 16.76 13.44
N ALA A 13 -17.82 15.78 13.07
CA ALA A 13 -18.01 15.02 11.83
C ALA A 13 -19.26 14.13 11.87
N VAL A 14 -19.59 13.57 13.04
CA VAL A 14 -20.80 12.74 13.24
C VAL A 14 -22.08 13.58 13.21
N ASN A 15 -22.03 14.82 13.72
CA ASN A 15 -23.18 15.72 13.72
C ASN A 15 -23.34 16.54 12.43
N ASP A 16 -22.41 16.42 11.49
CA ASP A 16 -22.51 17.03 10.16
C ASP A 16 -23.30 16.11 9.21
N TYR A 17 -24.55 16.50 8.96
CA TYR A 17 -25.52 15.71 8.18
C TYR A 17 -25.47 15.98 6.67
N ASP A 18 -24.66 16.94 6.23
CA ASP A 18 -24.49 17.32 4.82
C ASP A 18 -23.13 16.89 4.24
N LEU A 19 -22.15 16.64 5.11
CA LEU A 19 -20.80 16.19 4.76
C LEU A 19 -20.80 14.78 4.16
N LYS A 20 -20.13 14.62 3.01
CA LYS A 20 -19.94 13.30 2.40
C LYS A 20 -19.02 12.45 3.26
N ALA A 21 -19.26 11.12 3.29
CA ALA A 21 -18.47 10.22 4.12
C ALA A 21 -16.97 10.25 3.77
N LYS A 22 -16.65 10.40 2.47
CA LYS A 22 -15.28 10.59 1.98
C LYS A 22 -14.60 11.81 2.59
N ASP A 23 -15.29 12.94 2.61
CA ASP A 23 -14.74 14.20 3.12
C ASP A 23 -14.61 14.15 4.64
N ALA A 24 -15.55 13.51 5.34
CA ALA A 24 -15.46 13.24 6.77
C ALA A 24 -14.23 12.39 7.12
N VAL A 25 -13.99 11.28 6.41
CA VAL A 25 -12.81 10.42 6.60
C VAL A 25 -11.51 11.22 6.42
N ILE A 26 -11.43 12.02 5.36
CA ILE A 26 -10.27 12.88 5.08
C ILE A 26 -10.06 13.92 6.18
N ASN A 27 -11.13 14.56 6.64
CA ASN A 27 -11.08 15.57 7.70
C ASN A 27 -10.58 14.96 9.02
N LEU A 28 -11.16 13.84 9.44
CA LEU A 28 -10.74 13.13 10.66
C LEU A 28 -9.26 12.73 10.59
N TYR A 29 -8.82 12.16 9.46
CA TYR A 29 -7.43 11.76 9.28
C TYR A 29 -6.46 12.94 9.36
N ASN A 30 -6.76 14.06 8.69
CA ASN A 30 -5.89 15.25 8.72
C ASN A 30 -5.83 15.90 10.12
N ASN A 31 -6.86 15.71 10.96
CA ASN A 31 -6.88 16.16 12.35
C ASN A 31 -6.25 15.15 13.34
N GLY A 32 -5.58 14.12 12.85
CA GLY A 32 -4.84 13.17 13.68
C GLY A 32 -5.72 12.13 14.39
N VAL A 33 -6.99 11.99 14.00
CA VAL A 33 -7.85 10.90 14.49
C VAL A 33 -7.28 9.58 14.01
N SER A 34 -7.14 8.60 14.91
CA SER A 34 -6.57 7.31 14.55
C SER A 34 -7.41 6.60 13.48
N ILE A 35 -6.74 5.90 12.56
CA ILE A 35 -7.45 5.16 11.51
C ILE A 35 -8.44 4.14 12.06
N TYR A 36 -8.14 3.54 13.22
CA TYR A 36 -9.02 2.61 13.93
C TYR A 36 -10.30 3.30 14.40
N ASN A 37 -10.21 4.53 14.90
CA ASN A 37 -11.39 5.32 15.28
C ASN A 37 -12.21 5.68 14.04
N ILE A 38 -11.56 6.12 12.96
CA ILE A 38 -12.22 6.44 11.70
C ILE A 38 -12.99 5.22 11.17
N VAL A 39 -12.35 4.05 11.13
CA VAL A 39 -12.99 2.79 10.70
C VAL A 39 -14.18 2.44 11.60
N ARG A 40 -14.06 2.58 12.92
CA ARG A 40 -15.17 2.29 13.86
C ARG A 40 -16.38 3.19 13.60
N VAL A 41 -16.16 4.50 13.50
CA VAL A 41 -17.24 5.49 13.27
C VAL A 41 -17.84 5.33 11.88
N PHE A 42 -17.03 5.03 10.86
CA PHE A 42 -17.49 4.73 9.50
C PHE A 42 -18.32 3.43 9.44
N SER A 43 -17.84 2.36 10.09
CA SER A 43 -18.53 1.06 10.15
C SER A 43 -19.87 1.13 10.86
N ALA A 44 -19.96 1.95 11.92
CA ALA A 44 -21.20 2.26 12.62
C ALA A 44 -22.17 3.14 11.81
N GLY A 45 -21.82 3.54 10.58
CA GLY A 45 -22.68 4.36 9.73
C GLY A 45 -22.85 5.80 10.22
N LEU A 46 -21.92 6.31 11.02
CA LEU A 46 -22.03 7.64 11.64
C LEU A 46 -21.43 8.77 10.78
N LEU A 47 -20.80 8.44 9.65
CA LEU A 47 -20.20 9.41 8.71
C LEU A 47 -20.98 9.44 7.40
N GLY A 48 -21.10 10.64 6.83
CA GLY A 48 -21.79 10.86 5.56
C GLY A 48 -23.09 11.62 5.73
N ARG A 49 -23.74 11.90 4.59
CA ARG A 49 -25.03 12.56 4.55
C ARG A 49 -26.06 11.72 5.26
N LEU A 50 -26.98 12.33 6.01
CA LEU A 50 -27.92 11.59 6.85
C LEU A 50 -28.69 10.50 6.09
N LYS A 51 -29.11 10.78 4.85
CA LYS A 51 -29.83 9.82 3.98
C LYS A 51 -28.97 8.68 3.42
N GLU A 52 -27.64 8.83 3.44
CA GLU A 52 -26.68 7.86 2.89
C GLU A 52 -26.00 7.02 3.99
N ARG A 53 -26.23 7.36 5.27
CA ARG A 53 -25.68 6.65 6.42
C ARG A 53 -26.27 5.25 6.54
N LYS A 54 -25.39 4.26 6.69
CA LYS A 54 -25.74 2.85 6.87
C LYS A 54 -24.63 2.10 7.59
N LEU A 55 -24.99 1.05 8.31
CA LEU A 55 -24.00 0.13 8.87
C LEU A 55 -23.20 -0.53 7.74
N VAL A 56 -21.89 -0.60 7.92
CA VAL A 56 -20.96 -1.21 6.96
C VAL A 56 -20.16 -2.28 7.69
N PRO A 57 -20.12 -3.54 7.19
CA PRO A 57 -19.29 -4.58 7.78
C PRO A 57 -17.83 -4.11 7.95
N THR A 58 -17.23 -4.41 9.10
CA THR A 58 -15.89 -3.91 9.48
C THR A 58 -14.85 -4.14 8.39
N ARG A 59 -14.86 -5.31 7.73
CA ARG A 59 -13.94 -5.62 6.63
C ARG A 59 -14.08 -4.65 5.46
N TRP A 60 -15.30 -4.30 5.09
CA TRP A 60 -15.57 -3.34 4.01
C TRP A 60 -15.26 -1.91 4.45
N ALA A 61 -15.53 -1.56 5.71
CA ALA A 61 -15.18 -0.25 6.27
C ALA A 61 -13.66 -0.02 6.26
N ILE A 62 -12.85 -1.03 6.61
CA ILE A 62 -11.38 -0.96 6.54
C ILE A 62 -10.94 -0.62 5.11
N THR A 63 -11.38 -1.40 4.12
CA THR A 63 -11.01 -1.19 2.71
C THR A 63 -11.52 0.16 2.18
N ALA A 64 -12.72 0.58 2.57
CA ALA A 64 -13.28 1.86 2.15
C ALA A 64 -12.47 3.04 2.70
N VAL A 65 -12.15 3.03 4.00
CA VAL A 65 -11.32 4.07 4.63
C VAL A 65 -9.92 4.08 4.02
N ASP A 66 -9.27 2.91 3.87
CA ASP A 66 -7.94 2.83 3.29
C ASP A 66 -7.91 3.36 1.85
N SER A 67 -8.92 3.02 1.03
CA SER A 67 -9.00 3.49 -0.36
C SER A 67 -9.20 5.00 -0.48
N ILE A 68 -10.07 5.60 0.35
CA ILE A 68 -10.26 7.05 0.43
C ILE A 68 -8.94 7.76 0.78
N LEU A 69 -8.22 7.25 1.78
CA LEU A 69 -6.95 7.84 2.21
C LEU A 69 -5.84 7.66 1.18
N CYS A 70 -5.79 6.49 0.50
CA CYS A 70 -4.86 6.27 -0.60
C CYS A 70 -5.11 7.26 -1.75
N GLU A 71 -6.36 7.50 -2.12
CA GLU A 71 -6.70 8.47 -3.16
C GLU A 71 -6.28 9.89 -2.77
N MET A 72 -6.56 10.29 -1.52
CA MET A 72 -6.14 11.60 -1.00
C MET A 72 -4.61 11.76 -1.02
N LEU A 73 -3.88 10.79 -0.45
CA LEU A 73 -2.43 10.87 -0.33
C LEU A 73 -1.73 10.80 -1.69
N SER A 74 -2.17 9.91 -2.58
CA SER A 74 -1.59 9.79 -3.93
C SER A 74 -1.68 11.11 -4.71
N LYS A 75 -2.80 11.84 -4.61
CA LYS A 75 -2.96 13.19 -5.20
C LYS A 75 -1.98 14.21 -4.62
N LYS A 76 -1.70 14.15 -3.32
CA LYS A 76 -0.74 15.05 -2.65
C LYS A 76 0.70 14.73 -3.06
N ILE A 77 1.11 13.46 -3.01
CA ILE A 77 2.52 13.08 -3.24
C ILE A 77 2.96 13.27 -4.68
N ARG A 78 2.06 13.14 -5.66
CA ARG A 78 2.35 13.38 -7.10
C ARG A 78 2.93 14.76 -7.40
N ARG A 79 2.78 15.73 -6.48
CA ARG A 79 3.30 17.09 -6.59
C ARG A 79 4.71 17.26 -5.99
N TYR A 80 5.24 16.25 -5.32
CA TYR A 80 6.57 16.30 -4.71
C TYR A 80 7.67 15.91 -5.70
N LYS A 81 8.93 16.16 -5.35
CA LYS A 81 10.06 15.68 -6.16
C LYS A 81 10.19 14.14 -6.01
N PRO A 82 10.64 13.43 -7.06
CA PRO A 82 10.98 12.01 -6.93
C PRO A 82 12.05 11.76 -5.86
N VAL A 83 12.11 10.53 -5.34
CA VAL A 83 13.25 10.06 -4.54
C VAL A 83 14.54 10.15 -5.36
N ASN A 84 15.68 10.35 -4.69
CA ASN A 84 16.94 10.66 -5.36
C ASN A 84 17.79 9.41 -5.70
N SER A 85 17.42 8.24 -5.18
CA SER A 85 18.13 6.96 -5.39
C SER A 85 17.13 5.82 -5.37
N TYR A 86 17.56 4.62 -5.80
CA TYR A 86 16.79 3.40 -5.56
C TYR A 86 16.81 3.11 -4.06
N VAL A 87 15.64 2.91 -3.46
CA VAL A 87 15.51 2.68 -2.02
C VAL A 87 14.71 1.41 -1.80
N VAL A 88 15.24 0.49 -0.99
CA VAL A 88 14.54 -0.73 -0.62
C VAL A 88 14.25 -0.71 0.88
N TYR A 89 13.01 -1.08 1.20
CA TYR A 89 12.60 -1.42 2.54
C TYR A 89 12.11 -2.87 2.56
N HIS A 90 12.34 -3.56 3.67
CA HIS A 90 11.87 -4.94 3.84
C HIS A 90 11.33 -5.18 5.24
N ALA A 91 10.40 -6.13 5.35
CA ALA A 91 9.90 -6.61 6.63
C ALA A 91 9.36 -8.03 6.53
N THR A 92 9.40 -8.75 7.65
CA THR A 92 8.74 -10.05 7.78
C THR A 92 7.86 -10.02 9.02
N TYR A 93 6.59 -10.41 8.86
CA TYR A 93 5.63 -10.49 9.96
C TYR A 93 4.56 -11.53 9.66
N LEU A 94 4.27 -12.42 10.62
CA LEU A 94 3.24 -13.47 10.50
C LEU A 94 3.33 -14.26 9.19
N GLY A 95 4.50 -14.78 8.83
CA GLY A 95 4.69 -15.54 7.58
C GLY A 95 4.52 -14.73 6.29
N ASN A 96 4.40 -13.40 6.38
CA ASN A 96 4.40 -12.51 5.22
C ASN A 96 5.74 -11.79 5.15
N HIS A 97 6.38 -11.84 4.00
CA HIS A 97 7.59 -11.11 3.71
C HIS A 97 7.30 -10.00 2.69
N PHE A 98 7.79 -8.79 2.95
CA PHE A 98 7.54 -7.60 2.16
C PHE A 98 8.86 -7.03 1.66
N GLU A 99 8.89 -6.65 0.39
CA GLU A 99 9.98 -5.92 -0.25
C GLU A 99 9.37 -4.72 -0.99
N ILE A 100 9.69 -3.50 -0.55
CA ILE A 100 9.21 -2.26 -1.17
C ILE A 100 10.38 -1.53 -1.81
N LEU A 101 10.37 -1.50 -3.14
CA LEU A 101 11.33 -0.77 -3.95
C LEU A 101 10.72 0.58 -4.37
N LEU A 102 11.40 1.67 -4.01
CA LEU A 102 11.11 3.02 -4.47
C LEU A 102 12.13 3.38 -5.56
N ILE A 103 11.63 3.67 -6.76
CA ILE A 103 12.43 4.04 -7.93
C ILE A 103 12.31 5.57 -8.16
N PRO A 104 13.43 6.28 -8.45
CA PRO A 104 13.47 7.69 -8.83
C PRO A 104 12.66 8.05 -10.09
N SER A 105 11.34 8.08 -9.99
CA SER A 105 10.45 8.38 -11.10
C SER A 105 9.14 9.03 -10.63
N VAL A 106 8.31 9.42 -11.59
CA VAL A 106 6.94 9.87 -11.33
C VAL A 106 6.14 8.75 -10.67
N TYR A 107 5.14 9.15 -9.89
CA TYR A 107 4.28 8.22 -9.19
C TYR A 107 3.65 7.18 -10.12
N SER A 108 3.87 5.93 -9.77
CA SER A 108 3.07 4.78 -10.17
C SER A 108 3.24 3.72 -9.09
N PHE A 109 2.31 2.79 -9.00
CA PHE A 109 2.30 1.80 -7.94
C PHE A 109 1.95 0.45 -8.52
N GLU A 110 2.77 -0.54 -8.24
CA GLU A 110 2.51 -1.93 -8.59
C GLU A 110 2.71 -2.80 -7.36
N MET A 111 1.77 -3.73 -7.18
CA MET A 111 1.85 -4.76 -6.16
C MET A 111 1.88 -6.13 -6.80
N LEU A 112 2.86 -6.93 -6.40
CA LEU A 112 2.94 -8.36 -6.72
C LEU A 112 2.71 -9.14 -5.43
N GLU A 113 1.59 -9.85 -5.37
CA GLU A 113 1.27 -10.75 -4.28
C GLU A 113 1.63 -12.18 -4.68
N VAL A 114 2.60 -12.76 -4.00
CA VAL A 114 3.17 -14.07 -4.28
C VAL A 114 2.70 -15.04 -3.22
N TRP A 115 1.88 -16.00 -3.61
CA TRP A 115 1.42 -17.09 -2.75
C TRP A 115 2.33 -18.29 -2.98
N LEU A 116 3.23 -18.58 -2.03
CA LEU A 116 4.09 -19.77 -2.11
C LEU A 116 3.24 -21.06 -2.03
N PRO A 117 3.72 -22.19 -2.57
CA PRO A 117 3.01 -23.46 -2.47
C PRO A 117 2.89 -23.92 -1.01
N ARG A 118 1.94 -24.83 -0.74
CA ARG A 118 1.72 -25.43 0.59
C ARG A 118 1.31 -24.45 1.69
N THR A 119 0.81 -23.26 1.34
CA THR A 119 0.11 -22.40 2.30
C THR A 119 -1.33 -22.90 2.51
N VAL A 120 -2.03 -22.37 3.52
CA VAL A 120 -3.46 -22.69 3.75
C VAL A 120 -4.33 -22.41 2.51
N TRP A 121 -3.94 -21.44 1.68
CA TRP A 121 -4.66 -21.03 0.48
C TRP A 121 -4.15 -21.68 -0.81
N THR A 122 -3.00 -22.37 -0.77
CA THR A 122 -2.36 -22.98 -1.96
C THR A 122 -2.05 -24.47 -1.76
N LYS A 123 -2.80 -25.18 -0.90
CA LYS A 123 -2.54 -26.59 -0.56
C LYS A 123 -2.43 -27.54 -1.77
N GLY A 124 -3.07 -27.23 -2.89
CA GLY A 124 -3.04 -28.03 -4.12
C GLY A 124 -2.05 -27.58 -5.19
N PHE A 125 -1.28 -26.51 -4.97
CA PHE A 125 -0.36 -25.97 -5.97
C PHE A 125 1.08 -26.42 -5.70
N SER A 126 1.77 -26.82 -6.76
CA SER A 126 3.19 -27.20 -6.74
C SER A 126 4.13 -26.02 -7.01
N SER A 127 3.63 -24.92 -7.56
CA SER A 127 4.36 -23.70 -7.88
C SER A 127 3.75 -22.46 -7.21
N PRO A 128 4.54 -21.39 -7.02
CA PRO A 128 4.02 -20.11 -6.54
C PRO A 128 2.97 -19.51 -7.49
N ILE A 129 1.96 -18.84 -6.94
CA ILE A 129 0.99 -18.04 -7.69
C ILE A 129 1.32 -16.57 -7.51
N ILE A 130 1.48 -15.83 -8.61
CA ILE A 130 1.69 -14.39 -8.59
C ILE A 130 0.41 -13.68 -9.03
N VAL A 131 -0.14 -12.85 -8.16
CA VAL A 131 -1.24 -11.93 -8.46
C VAL A 131 -0.66 -10.53 -8.56
N GLU A 132 -0.76 -9.93 -9.74
CA GLU A 132 -0.23 -8.60 -10.03
C GLU A 132 -1.35 -7.59 -10.25
N ASN A 133 -1.19 -6.41 -9.66
CA ASN A 133 -2.00 -5.25 -9.97
C ASN A 133 -1.20 -3.95 -9.87
N TYR A 134 -1.53 -3.01 -10.74
CA TYR A 134 -0.83 -1.74 -10.87
C TYR A 134 -1.77 -0.58 -11.15
N GLU A 135 -1.24 0.62 -10.89
CA GLU A 135 -1.78 1.89 -11.33
C GLU A 135 -0.64 2.79 -11.82
N LEU A 136 -0.99 3.68 -12.73
CA LEU A 136 -0.05 4.66 -13.27
C LEU A 136 -0.19 6.00 -12.54
N TRP A 137 0.41 7.04 -13.12
CA TRP A 137 0.33 8.41 -12.61
C TRP A 137 -1.10 8.94 -12.45
N ASP A 138 -2.07 8.34 -13.16
CA ASP A 138 -3.49 8.68 -13.06
C ASP A 138 -4.13 8.16 -11.76
N GLY A 139 -3.54 7.16 -11.09
CA GLY A 139 -4.08 6.54 -9.88
C GLY A 139 -5.26 5.63 -10.10
N LYS A 140 -5.52 5.24 -11.36
CA LYS A 140 -6.58 4.28 -11.66
C LYS A 140 -5.98 2.88 -11.58
N VAL A 141 -6.57 2.04 -10.74
CA VAL A 141 -6.18 0.63 -10.63
C VAL A 141 -6.60 -0.10 -11.91
N ARG A 142 -5.72 -0.97 -12.44
CA ARG A 142 -5.94 -1.63 -13.74
C ARG A 142 -6.61 -2.99 -13.66
N ARG A 143 -6.61 -3.66 -12.49
CA ARG A 143 -7.27 -4.96 -12.27
C ARG A 143 -8.08 -4.97 -10.97
N GLY A 144 -8.79 -6.07 -10.69
CA GLY A 144 -9.46 -6.29 -9.41
C GLY A 144 -8.47 -6.22 -8.23
N ILE A 145 -8.88 -5.53 -7.17
CA ILE A 145 -8.09 -5.35 -5.93
C ILE A 145 -8.82 -5.93 -4.75
N ASP A 146 -8.03 -6.36 -3.78
CA ASP A 146 -8.51 -6.71 -2.47
C ASP A 146 -8.18 -5.60 -1.45
N GLY A 147 -8.53 -5.82 -0.19
CA GLY A 147 -8.17 -4.87 0.87
C GLY A 147 -6.70 -4.92 1.27
N GLY A 148 -5.95 -5.98 0.94
CA GLY A 148 -4.52 -6.09 1.21
C GLY A 148 -3.72 -5.08 0.38
N TYR A 149 -4.13 -4.88 -0.88
CA TYR A 149 -3.60 -3.85 -1.76
C TYR A 149 -3.66 -2.45 -1.13
N TYR A 150 -4.84 -2.01 -0.68
CA TYR A 150 -5.00 -0.69 -0.08
C TYR A 150 -4.29 -0.57 1.28
N ALA A 151 -4.28 -1.64 2.09
CA ALA A 151 -3.60 -1.64 3.38
C ALA A 151 -2.08 -1.43 3.22
N LEU A 152 -1.44 -2.14 2.28
CA LEU A 152 -0.01 -1.99 2.00
C LEU A 152 0.28 -0.62 1.40
N LYS A 153 -0.50 -0.24 0.37
CA LYS A 153 -0.37 1.03 -0.33
C LYS A 153 -0.49 2.20 0.62
N LEU A 154 -1.45 2.19 1.54
CA LEU A 154 -1.64 3.29 2.50
C LEU A 154 -0.38 3.52 3.33
N GLY A 155 0.21 2.47 3.91
CA GLY A 155 1.44 2.60 4.70
C GLY A 155 2.61 3.17 3.89
N ILE A 156 2.71 2.81 2.60
CA ILE A 156 3.74 3.34 1.69
C ILE A 156 3.49 4.83 1.36
N LEU A 157 2.24 5.19 1.07
CA LEU A 157 1.86 6.58 0.77
C LEU A 157 2.03 7.49 1.97
N GLU A 158 1.74 7.01 3.19
CA GLU A 158 2.00 7.73 4.44
C GLU A 158 3.48 8.08 4.59
N ASN A 159 4.37 7.11 4.28
CA ASN A 159 5.80 7.35 4.31
C ASN A 159 6.24 8.39 3.27
N LEU A 160 5.81 8.23 2.01
CA LEU A 160 6.14 9.17 0.92
C LEU A 160 5.63 10.59 1.20
N TYR A 161 4.44 10.70 1.78
CA TYR A 161 3.86 11.97 2.23
C TYR A 161 4.71 12.62 3.33
N ARG A 162 5.10 11.84 4.35
CA ARG A 162 5.96 12.30 5.45
C ARG A 162 7.31 12.81 4.99
N ILE A 163 7.98 12.10 4.07
CA ILE A 163 9.30 12.51 3.54
C ILE A 163 9.20 13.53 2.40
N ARG A 164 7.97 13.92 2.01
CA ARG A 164 7.68 14.82 0.89
C ARG A 164 8.39 14.41 -0.40
N ARG A 165 8.19 13.16 -0.82
CA ARG A 165 8.70 12.61 -2.08
C ARG A 165 7.64 11.82 -2.83
N GLN A 166 7.84 11.64 -4.12
CA GLN A 166 7.16 10.61 -4.92
C GLN A 166 8.15 9.55 -5.41
N ALA A 167 7.63 8.44 -5.89
CA ALA A 167 8.42 7.37 -6.51
C ALA A 167 7.51 6.52 -7.38
N LEU A 168 8.10 5.81 -8.34
CA LEU A 168 7.51 4.59 -8.85
C LEU A 168 7.76 3.49 -7.81
N ILE A 169 6.70 2.81 -7.38
CA ILE A 169 6.71 1.88 -6.26
C ILE A 169 6.46 0.48 -6.79
N ILE A 170 7.39 -0.44 -6.51
CA ILE A 170 7.18 -1.88 -6.66
C ILE A 170 7.06 -2.48 -5.27
N ALA A 171 5.88 -3.00 -4.94
CA ALA A 171 5.57 -3.63 -3.68
C ALA A 171 5.42 -5.14 -3.86
N ILE A 172 6.37 -5.92 -3.36
CA ILE A 172 6.31 -7.38 -3.40
C ILE A 172 5.88 -7.86 -2.03
N ARG A 173 4.84 -8.69 -1.98
CA ARG A 173 4.39 -9.40 -0.77
C ARG A 173 4.46 -10.88 -1.04
N GLU A 174 5.35 -11.58 -0.36
CA GLU A 174 5.47 -13.03 -0.39
C GLU A 174 4.76 -13.64 0.83
N ILE A 175 3.67 -14.36 0.59
CA ILE A 175 2.94 -15.13 1.59
C ILE A 175 3.57 -16.51 1.66
N ARG A 176 4.21 -16.78 2.79
CA ARG A 176 4.96 -18.00 3.05
C ARG A 176 4.11 -19.02 3.82
N PRO A 177 4.48 -20.32 3.82
CA PRO A 177 3.72 -21.38 4.48
C PRO A 177 3.48 -21.14 5.99
N GLU A 178 4.32 -20.35 6.65
CA GLU A 178 4.15 -20.01 8.06
C GLU A 178 2.95 -19.08 8.33
N TYR A 179 2.32 -18.52 7.29
CA TYR A 179 1.07 -17.77 7.46
C TYR A 179 -0.11 -18.75 7.56
N TYR A 180 -0.41 -19.21 8.77
CA TYR A 180 -1.44 -20.23 9.01
C TYR A 180 -2.79 -19.67 9.50
N ALA A 181 -2.85 -18.40 9.93
CA ALA A 181 -4.05 -17.81 10.52
C ALA A 181 -4.42 -16.46 9.83
N PRO A 182 -5.61 -16.34 9.22
CA PRO A 182 -6.05 -15.08 8.62
C PRO A 182 -6.41 -14.06 9.70
N VAL A 183 -5.53 -13.09 9.97
CA VAL A 183 -5.79 -12.03 10.96
C VAL A 183 -6.40 -10.76 10.35
N GLY A 184 -6.65 -10.74 9.03
CA GLY A 184 -7.22 -9.61 8.29
C GLY A 184 -6.20 -8.52 7.94
N ASN A 185 -6.56 -7.58 7.05
CA ASN A 185 -5.58 -6.71 6.38
C ASN A 185 -4.84 -5.69 7.27
N TRP A 186 -5.25 -5.52 8.54
CA TRP A 186 -4.60 -4.58 9.45
C TRP A 186 -3.10 -4.89 9.64
N HIS A 187 -2.73 -6.18 9.67
CA HIS A 187 -1.33 -6.59 9.87
C HIS A 187 -0.43 -6.11 8.74
N ILE A 188 -0.96 -6.02 7.51
CA ILE A 188 -0.23 -5.57 6.32
C ILE A 188 0.12 -4.09 6.48
N ARG A 189 -0.85 -3.26 6.84
CA ARG A 189 -0.68 -1.83 7.06
C ARG A 189 0.32 -1.55 8.19
N GLU A 190 0.19 -2.26 9.32
CA GLU A 190 1.11 -2.08 10.45
C GLU A 190 2.52 -2.59 10.14
N SER A 191 2.64 -3.67 9.35
CA SER A 191 3.95 -4.15 8.85
C SER A 191 4.61 -3.08 7.98
N ALA A 192 3.85 -2.46 7.07
CA ALA A 192 4.34 -1.37 6.23
C ALA A 192 4.79 -0.16 7.08
N ARG A 193 3.96 0.31 8.02
CA ARG A 193 4.31 1.44 8.90
C ARG A 193 5.57 1.18 9.72
N ARG A 194 5.68 -0.01 10.32
CA ARG A 194 6.86 -0.41 11.11
C ARG A 194 8.10 -0.60 10.25
N MET A 195 7.95 -1.01 9.01
CA MET A 195 9.06 -1.11 8.06
C MET A 195 9.64 0.27 7.74
N PHE A 196 8.80 1.29 7.55
CA PHE A 196 9.25 2.66 7.25
C PHE A 196 9.79 3.46 8.45
N SER A 197 9.70 2.92 9.67
CA SER A 197 10.42 3.49 10.82
C SER A 197 11.87 3.05 10.90
N LYS A 198 12.27 2.03 10.12
CA LYS A 198 13.65 1.55 10.02
C LYS A 198 14.44 2.32 8.96
N LYS A 199 15.76 2.30 9.08
CA LYS A 199 16.67 2.87 8.08
C LYS A 199 16.56 2.04 6.78
N PRO A 200 16.29 2.66 5.62
CA PRO A 200 16.28 1.95 4.35
C PRO A 200 17.67 1.58 3.86
N GLU A 201 17.69 0.63 2.93
CA GLU A 201 18.83 0.37 2.06
C GLU A 201 18.74 1.25 0.82
N LYS A 202 19.88 1.79 0.38
CA LYS A 202 19.98 2.65 -0.80
C LYS A 202 20.94 2.04 -1.80
N PHE A 203 20.59 2.12 -3.07
CA PHE A 203 21.37 1.54 -4.17
C PHE A 203 21.61 2.57 -5.26
N SER A 204 22.73 2.41 -5.97
CA SER A 204 23.11 3.23 -7.12
C SER A 204 22.34 2.85 -8.39
N SER A 205 21.92 1.59 -8.49
CA SER A 205 21.28 1.05 -9.69
C SER A 205 20.07 0.16 -9.38
N LEU A 206 19.16 0.05 -10.36
CA LEU A 206 18.04 -0.89 -10.30
C LEU A 206 18.51 -2.34 -10.16
N ALA A 207 19.59 -2.70 -10.86
CA ALA A 207 20.15 -4.05 -10.86
C ALA A 207 20.65 -4.48 -9.47
N GLU A 208 21.37 -3.61 -8.75
CA GLU A 208 21.78 -3.86 -7.36
C GLU A 208 20.58 -4.06 -6.44
N ALA A 209 19.58 -3.17 -6.55
CA ALA A 209 18.37 -3.26 -5.73
C ALA A 209 17.61 -4.58 -5.98
N LEU A 210 17.41 -4.96 -7.24
CA LEU A 210 16.75 -6.22 -7.61
C LEU A 210 17.56 -7.45 -7.17
N THR A 211 18.89 -7.39 -7.24
CA THR A 211 19.77 -8.48 -6.76
C THR A 211 19.60 -8.68 -5.26
N THR A 212 19.57 -7.60 -4.48
CA THR A 212 19.36 -7.68 -3.02
C THR A 212 17.97 -8.20 -2.68
N ILE A 213 16.94 -7.72 -3.35
CA ILE A 213 15.55 -8.22 -3.19
C ILE A 213 15.51 -9.73 -3.49
N GLY A 214 16.07 -10.16 -4.63
CA GLY A 214 16.07 -11.57 -5.04
C GLY A 214 16.74 -12.52 -4.04
N ARG A 215 17.74 -12.05 -3.27
CA ARG A 215 18.38 -12.85 -2.21
C ARG A 215 17.48 -13.12 -1.00
N ARG A 216 16.41 -12.33 -0.81
CA ARG A 216 15.51 -12.42 0.37
C ARG A 216 14.15 -13.06 0.06
N LEU A 217 13.80 -13.13 -1.23
CA LEU A 217 12.65 -13.86 -1.73
C LEU A 217 12.94 -15.36 -1.83
N HIS A 218 11.89 -16.18 -1.68
CA HIS A 218 11.94 -17.60 -2.03
C HIS A 218 11.65 -17.83 -3.51
N ILE A 219 10.83 -16.97 -4.11
CA ILE A 219 10.58 -16.98 -5.55
C ILE A 219 11.76 -16.39 -6.33
N ASP A 220 12.03 -16.90 -7.53
CA ASP A 220 13.06 -16.32 -8.41
C ASP A 220 12.67 -14.89 -8.79
N ILE A 221 13.61 -13.96 -8.65
CA ILE A 221 13.44 -12.56 -9.05
C ILE A 221 13.05 -12.42 -10.53
N LYS A 222 13.42 -13.38 -11.38
CA LYS A 222 13.01 -13.42 -12.79
C LYS A 222 11.50 -13.58 -12.93
N ASP A 223 10.85 -14.37 -12.08
CA ASP A 223 9.39 -14.55 -12.12
C ASP A 223 8.67 -13.27 -11.72
N ILE A 224 9.22 -12.55 -10.73
CA ILE A 224 8.75 -11.21 -10.34
C ILE A 224 8.88 -10.23 -11.51
N ILE A 225 10.06 -10.17 -12.15
CA ILE A 225 10.30 -9.26 -13.27
C ILE A 225 9.37 -9.59 -14.44
N ASN A 226 9.21 -10.87 -14.78
CA ASN A 226 8.34 -11.30 -15.88
C ASN A 226 6.87 -10.97 -15.63
N SER A 227 6.43 -11.05 -14.38
CA SER A 227 5.05 -10.74 -13.97
C SER A 227 4.79 -9.23 -13.87
N SER A 228 5.80 -8.46 -13.46
CA SER A 228 5.68 -7.01 -13.25
C SER A 228 5.53 -6.26 -14.57
N VAL A 229 4.48 -5.45 -14.67
CA VAL A 229 4.26 -4.50 -15.76
C VAL A 229 5.23 -3.33 -15.67
N LEU A 230 5.39 -2.72 -14.50
CA LEU A 230 6.18 -1.50 -14.37
C LEU A 230 7.69 -1.78 -14.48
N LEU A 231 8.20 -2.85 -13.87
CA LEU A 231 9.62 -3.21 -14.01
C LEU A 231 9.96 -3.52 -15.47
N ARG A 232 9.12 -4.27 -16.19
CA ARG A 232 9.36 -4.56 -17.62
C ARG A 232 9.39 -3.29 -18.45
N ASN A 233 8.53 -2.31 -18.15
CA ASN A 233 8.52 -1.04 -18.86
C ASN A 233 9.81 -0.26 -18.63
N ILE A 234 10.29 -0.17 -17.38
CA ILE A 234 11.54 0.51 -17.03
C ILE A 234 12.73 -0.17 -17.70
N LEU A 235 12.85 -1.50 -17.56
CA LEU A 235 13.97 -2.26 -18.13
C LEU A 235 14.00 -2.22 -19.67
N ARG A 236 12.83 -2.08 -20.32
CA ARG A 236 12.76 -1.86 -21.77
C ARG A 236 13.18 -0.43 -22.13
N GLN A 237 12.77 0.57 -21.35
CA GLN A 237 13.13 1.96 -21.57
C GLN A 237 14.63 2.20 -21.40
N GLU A 238 15.26 1.63 -20.37
CA GLU A 238 16.72 1.73 -20.15
C GLU A 238 17.53 1.17 -21.33
N LYS A 239 17.06 0.08 -21.93
CA LYS A 239 17.67 -0.46 -23.16
C LYS A 239 17.62 0.56 -24.29
N ILE A 240 16.47 1.20 -24.52
CA ILE A 240 16.31 2.21 -25.58
C ILE A 240 17.24 3.42 -25.34
N THR A 241 17.28 3.95 -24.12
CA THR A 241 18.14 5.12 -23.81
C THR A 241 19.62 4.81 -24.01
N LYS A 242 20.06 3.58 -23.75
CA LYS A 242 21.44 3.14 -23.97
C LYS A 242 21.83 3.10 -25.46
N TYR A 243 20.87 2.99 -26.39
CA TYR A 243 21.12 3.03 -27.83
C TYR A 243 21.01 4.43 -28.44
N LEU A 244 20.52 5.42 -27.68
CA LEU A 244 20.38 6.83 -28.11
C LEU A 244 21.50 7.74 -27.57
N SER A 245 22.38 7.19 -26.73
CA SER A 245 23.60 7.80 -26.19
C SER A 245 24.83 7.29 -26.92
#